data_AF-A0A7W4EDR9-F1
#
_entry.id   AF-A0A7W4EDR9-F1
#
_cell.length_a   1.000
_cell.length_b   1.000
_cell.length_c   1.000
_cell.angle_alpha   90.00
_cell.angle_beta   90.00
_cell.angle_gamma   90.00
#
_symmetry.space_group_name_H-M   'P 1'
#
loop_
_entity.id
_entity.type
_entity.pdbx_description
1 polymer ?
#
loop_
_entity_poly.entity_id
_entity_poly.type
_entity_poly.pdbx_seq_one_letter_code
_entity_poly.pdbx_strand_id
1 'polypeptide(L)'
;MTRTLWHTLFVTGVVACAIPGCAGVPTKPAAAVPVHTIQPHEVCTHQHHTGAYTLDKSNPYRWSCYDLTYSISLFSGFTFTDKGSLNMQAYCTAHRHGTRAIVSYQQAQPTWQCVPQHSPSQKIQHRTI
;
A
#
# COMPACT_ATOMS: atom_id res chain seq x y z
N MET A 1 8.14 -1.64 -50.14
CA MET A 1 8.30 -2.41 -48.89
C MET A 1 9.75 -2.38 -48.47
N THR A 2 10.10 -1.74 -47.34
CA THR A 2 11.07 -2.18 -46.31
C THR A 2 11.27 -1.05 -45.29
N ARG A 3 11.44 -1.40 -44.01
CA ARG A 3 11.74 -0.49 -42.90
C ARG A 3 13.24 -0.57 -42.61
N THR A 4 13.87 0.54 -42.22
CA THR A 4 14.83 0.54 -41.10
C THR A 4 15.05 1.94 -40.52
N LEU A 5 14.62 2.13 -39.27
CA LEU A 5 15.26 3.03 -38.31
C LEU A 5 16.59 2.35 -37.84
N TRP A 6 17.51 2.94 -37.07
CA TRP A 6 17.47 4.16 -36.25
C TRP A 6 18.90 4.74 -36.10
N HIS A 7 19.01 5.88 -35.44
CA HIS A 7 20.23 6.66 -35.32
C HIS A 7 21.28 6.08 -34.35
N THR A 8 22.52 6.14 -34.85
CA THR A 8 23.79 6.36 -34.15
C THR A 8 23.78 7.15 -32.84
N LEU A 9 24.64 6.71 -31.90
CA LEU A 9 25.45 7.52 -30.93
C LEU A 9 24.63 8.34 -29.89
N PHE A 10 24.99 8.57 -28.63
CA PHE A 10 26.23 8.61 -27.82
C PHE A 10 25.82 8.39 -26.32
N VAL A 11 26.66 8.37 -25.27
CA VAL A 11 28.11 8.49 -25.04
C VAL A 11 28.49 7.43 -23.97
N THR A 12 29.72 6.93 -23.96
CA THR A 12 30.29 6.09 -22.88
C THR A 12 30.73 6.93 -21.67
N GLY A 13 30.44 6.49 -20.44
CA GLY A 13 30.77 7.27 -19.23
C GLY A 13 30.96 6.47 -17.94
N VAL A 14 31.69 5.35 -17.96
CA VAL A 14 32.21 4.72 -16.72
C VAL A 14 33.63 4.22 -16.95
N VAL A 15 34.53 4.58 -16.03
CA VAL A 15 35.95 4.19 -16.01
C VAL A 15 36.08 2.68 -15.76
N ALA A 16 36.83 1.98 -16.60
CA ALA A 16 37.14 0.57 -16.39
C ALA A 16 38.19 0.38 -15.28
N CYS A 17 37.75 -0.02 -14.10
CA CYS A 17 38.65 -0.50 -13.05
C CYS A 17 38.92 -2.00 -13.30
N ALA A 18 40.01 -2.30 -14.02
CA ALA A 18 40.38 -3.66 -14.38
C ALA A 18 41.09 -4.38 -13.22
N ILE A 19 40.30 -5.01 -12.33
CA ILE A 19 40.80 -5.95 -11.33
C ILE A 19 40.40 -7.38 -11.75
N PRO A 20 41.36 -8.29 -12.02
CA PRO A 20 41.04 -9.70 -12.29
C PRO A 20 40.61 -10.37 -10.98
N GLY A 21 39.30 -10.52 -10.79
CA GLY A 21 38.74 -11.11 -9.56
C GLY A 21 37.24 -10.90 -9.37
N CYS A 22 36.64 -9.91 -10.04
CA CYS A 22 35.18 -9.73 -10.04
C CYS A 22 34.50 -10.75 -10.95
N ALA A 23 34.41 -12.01 -10.49
CA ALA A 23 33.37 -12.92 -10.95
C ALA A 23 32.03 -12.20 -10.72
N GLY A 24 31.35 -11.84 -11.80
CA GLY A 24 30.15 -11.01 -11.74
C GLY A 24 29.09 -11.69 -10.88
N VAL A 25 28.89 -11.18 -9.67
CA VAL A 25 27.81 -11.64 -8.79
C VAL A 25 26.53 -11.45 -9.59
N PRO A 26 25.77 -12.52 -9.91
CA PRO A 26 24.52 -12.35 -10.63
C PRO A 26 23.64 -11.48 -9.76
N THR A 27 23.38 -10.24 -10.20
CA THR A 27 22.41 -9.33 -9.58
C THR A 27 21.04 -9.93 -9.81
N LYS A 28 20.70 -10.92 -8.98
CA LYS A 28 19.40 -11.57 -8.93
C LYS A 28 18.37 -10.44 -8.88
N PRO A 29 17.48 -10.30 -9.88
CA PRO A 29 16.54 -9.20 -9.91
C PRO A 29 15.80 -9.17 -8.58
N ALA A 30 15.81 -8.00 -7.93
CA ALA A 30 15.23 -7.84 -6.60
C ALA A 30 13.78 -8.31 -6.68
N ALA A 31 13.45 -9.40 -5.98
CA ALA A 31 12.13 -10.00 -6.03
C ALA A 31 11.12 -8.93 -5.61
N ALA A 32 10.13 -8.67 -6.47
CA ALA A 32 9.10 -7.68 -6.19
C ALA A 32 8.43 -8.04 -4.85
N VAL A 33 8.60 -7.16 -3.86
CA VAL A 33 8.03 -7.38 -2.54
C VAL A 33 6.51 -7.35 -2.68
N PRO A 34 5.77 -8.39 -2.28
CA PRO A 34 4.32 -8.39 -2.38
C PRO A 34 3.75 -7.30 -1.46
N VAL A 35 3.07 -6.34 -2.06
CA VAL A 35 2.35 -5.27 -1.38
C VAL A 35 0.86 -5.50 -1.60
N HIS A 36 0.07 -5.52 -0.53
CA HIS A 36 -1.37 -5.71 -0.60
C HIS A 36 -2.10 -4.45 -0.14
N THR A 37 -2.77 -3.77 -1.07
CA THR A 37 -3.66 -2.65 -0.73
C THR A 37 -4.79 -3.13 0.17
N ILE A 38 -5.14 -2.33 1.17
CA ILE A 38 -6.19 -2.58 2.15
C ILE A 38 -7.33 -1.60 1.89
N GLN A 39 -8.57 -2.08 1.88
CA GLN A 39 -9.73 -1.19 1.86
C GLN A 39 -10.27 -0.98 3.29
N PRO A 40 -10.54 0.26 3.73
CA PRO A 40 -11.13 0.54 5.04
C PRO A 40 -12.40 -0.27 5.35
N HIS A 41 -13.25 -0.50 4.34
CA HIS A 41 -14.46 -1.32 4.49
C HIS A 41 -14.15 -2.75 4.91
N GLU A 42 -13.17 -3.42 4.27
CA GLU A 42 -12.76 -4.80 4.60
C GLU A 42 -12.31 -4.92 6.07
N VAL A 43 -11.58 -3.91 6.56
CA VAL A 43 -11.09 -3.85 7.95
C VAL A 43 -12.25 -3.72 8.94
N CYS A 44 -13.23 -2.86 8.63
CA CYS A 44 -14.42 -2.75 9.47
C CYS A 44 -15.27 -4.04 9.46
N THR A 45 -15.44 -4.67 8.30
CA THR A 45 -16.12 -5.97 8.20
C THR A 45 -15.39 -7.05 9.01
N HIS A 46 -14.05 -7.05 9.01
CA HIS A 46 -13.23 -7.93 9.85
C HIS A 46 -13.37 -7.60 11.36
N GLN A 47 -13.60 -6.35 11.72
CA GLN A 47 -13.94 -5.90 13.08
C GLN A 47 -15.44 -6.10 13.42
N HIS A 48 -16.19 -6.84 12.59
CA HIS A 48 -17.62 -7.12 12.75
C HIS A 48 -18.56 -5.91 12.63
N HIS A 49 -18.14 -4.88 11.89
CA HIS A 49 -18.93 -3.69 11.58
C HIS A 49 -19.50 -3.71 10.16
N THR A 50 -20.54 -2.91 9.92
CA THR A 50 -21.20 -2.86 8.60
C THR A 50 -20.33 -2.20 7.53
N GLY A 51 -19.54 -1.19 7.88
CA GLY A 51 -18.62 -0.58 6.93
C GLY A 51 -17.76 0.52 7.53
N ALA A 52 -17.10 1.26 6.64
CA ALA A 52 -16.18 2.35 7.00
C ALA A 52 -16.61 3.67 6.36
N TYR A 53 -16.37 4.78 7.05
CA TYR A 53 -16.60 6.13 6.54
C TYR A 53 -15.47 7.08 6.94
N THR A 54 -15.32 8.19 6.21
CA THR A 54 -14.47 9.33 6.60
C THR A 54 -15.10 10.62 6.08
N LEU A 55 -14.95 11.71 6.83
CA LEU A 55 -15.26 13.07 6.38
C LEU A 55 -14.09 13.72 5.62
N ASP A 56 -12.93 13.08 5.63
CA ASP A 56 -11.67 13.58 5.09
C ASP A 56 -10.91 12.44 4.41
N LYS A 57 -11.08 12.35 3.08
CA LYS A 57 -10.42 11.34 2.26
C LYS A 57 -8.92 11.58 2.08
N SER A 58 -8.43 12.77 2.41
CA SER A 58 -7.00 13.10 2.34
C SER A 58 -6.23 12.57 3.55
N ASN A 59 -6.91 12.35 4.68
CA ASN A 59 -6.33 11.80 5.89
C ASN A 59 -6.73 10.31 6.08
N PRO A 60 -5.82 9.36 5.80
CA PRO A 60 -6.12 7.93 5.87
C PRO A 60 -6.30 7.43 7.32
N TYR A 61 -5.98 8.24 8.32
CA TYR A 61 -6.19 7.94 9.75
C TYR A 61 -7.56 8.43 10.28
N ARG A 62 -8.34 9.17 9.48
CA ARG A 62 -9.67 9.70 9.86
C ARG A 62 -10.84 8.80 9.43
N TRP A 63 -10.56 7.56 9.05
CA TRP A 63 -11.58 6.57 8.84
C TRP A 63 -12.10 6.04 10.19
N SER A 64 -13.42 5.87 10.27
CA SER A 64 -14.13 5.20 11.37
C SER A 64 -15.01 4.08 10.82
N CYS A 65 -15.26 3.06 11.64
CA CYS A 65 -16.24 2.02 11.36
C CYS A 65 -17.64 2.46 11.79
N TYR A 66 -18.65 1.92 11.12
CA TYR A 66 -20.05 2.13 11.46
C TYR A 66 -20.85 0.84 11.39
N ASP A 67 -21.91 0.79 12.19
CA ASP A 67 -22.98 -0.19 12.05
C ASP A 67 -24.23 0.45 11.45
N LEU A 68 -24.88 -0.29 10.57
CA LEU A 68 -26.21 0.02 10.04
C LEU A 68 -27.21 -0.94 10.68
N THR A 69 -28.15 -0.42 11.46
CA THR A 69 -29.23 -1.24 12.03
C THR A 69 -30.56 -0.80 11.45
N TYR A 70 -31.32 -1.75 10.89
CA TYR A 70 -32.69 -1.50 10.44
C TYR A 70 -33.67 -1.72 11.59
N SER A 71 -34.52 -0.75 11.88
CA SER A 71 -35.57 -0.86 12.89
C SER A 71 -36.96 -0.85 12.24
N ILE A 72 -37.80 -1.82 12.63
CA ILE A 72 -39.22 -1.88 12.28
C ILE A 72 -40.02 -1.42 13.51
N SER A 73 -40.04 -0.10 13.73
CA SER A 73 -40.82 0.57 14.77
C SER A 73 -41.87 1.49 14.11
N LEU A 74 -42.57 2.32 14.89
CA LEU A 74 -43.50 3.34 14.38
C LEU A 74 -42.90 4.25 13.30
N PHE A 75 -41.58 4.40 13.30
CA PHE A 75 -40.80 4.96 12.21
C PHE A 75 -39.83 3.86 11.73
N SER A 76 -40.08 3.30 10.55
CA SER A 76 -39.15 2.36 9.92
C SER A 76 -37.97 3.11 9.32
N GLY A 77 -36.75 2.60 9.52
CA GLY A 77 -35.56 3.31 9.06
C GLY A 77 -34.24 2.62 9.40
N PHE A 78 -33.17 3.16 8.83
CA PHE A 78 -31.80 2.75 9.11
C PHE A 78 -31.17 3.72 10.13
N THR A 79 -30.69 3.17 11.23
CA THR A 79 -29.87 3.88 12.21
C THR A 79 -28.40 3.65 11.88
N PHE A 80 -27.67 4.74 11.63
CA PHE A 80 -26.21 4.74 11.50
C PHE A 80 -25.58 4.96 12.88
N THR A 81 -24.65 4.10 13.29
CA THR A 81 -23.94 4.20 14.57
C THR A 81 -22.44 4.19 14.34
N ASP A 82 -21.73 5.25 14.72
CA ASP A 82 -20.26 5.26 14.75
C ASP A 82 -19.74 4.26 15.81
N LYS A 83 -18.72 3.50 15.44
CA LYS A 83 -18.05 2.48 16.26
C LYS A 83 -16.56 2.77 16.49
N GLY A 84 -16.04 3.87 15.95
CA GLY A 84 -14.66 4.31 16.18
C GLY A 84 -13.64 3.75 15.19
N SER A 85 -12.35 3.79 15.56
CA SER A 85 -11.22 3.67 14.64
C SER A 85 -10.95 2.25 14.10
N LEU A 86 -10.43 2.19 12.88
CA LEU A 86 -10.03 0.96 12.19
C LEU A 86 -8.69 0.41 12.70
N ASN A 87 -8.60 -0.90 12.91
CA ASN A 87 -7.35 -1.58 13.24
C ASN A 87 -6.68 -2.23 12.02
N MET A 88 -6.04 -1.40 11.21
CA MET A 88 -5.31 -1.80 9.99
C MET A 88 -4.21 -2.83 10.27
N GLN A 89 -3.51 -2.70 11.41
CA GLN A 89 -2.43 -3.62 11.77
C GLN A 89 -2.95 -5.01 12.10
N ALA A 90 -4.04 -5.12 12.88
CA ALA A 90 -4.69 -6.39 13.19
C ALA A 90 -5.15 -7.10 11.90
N TYR A 91 -5.79 -6.36 10.99
CA TYR A 91 -6.21 -6.89 9.68
C TYR A 91 -5.03 -7.46 8.88
N CYS A 92 -3.91 -6.74 8.80
CA CYS A 92 -2.70 -7.27 8.16
C CYS A 92 -2.19 -8.53 8.84
N THR A 93 -2.08 -8.56 10.18
CA THR A 93 -1.57 -9.74 10.89
C THR A 93 -2.47 -10.97 10.76
N ALA A 94 -3.78 -10.77 10.63
CA ALA A 94 -4.78 -11.83 10.46
C ALA A 94 -4.80 -12.41 9.03
N HIS A 95 -4.72 -11.56 8.00
CA HIS A 95 -4.81 -11.99 6.60
C HIS A 95 -3.44 -12.28 5.94
N ARG A 96 -2.36 -11.71 6.48
CA ARG A 96 -1.01 -11.73 5.90
C ARG A 96 0.05 -11.77 7.02
N HIS A 97 0.29 -12.95 7.59
CA HIS A 97 1.30 -13.13 8.63
C HIS A 97 2.68 -12.56 8.23
N GLY A 98 3.39 -11.96 9.20
CA GLY A 98 4.68 -11.30 8.97
C GLY A 98 4.62 -9.96 8.21
N THR A 99 3.42 -9.39 8.04
CA THR A 99 3.24 -8.05 7.47
C THR A 99 2.81 -7.02 8.51
N ARG A 100 3.03 -5.75 8.16
CA ARG A 100 2.57 -4.57 8.90
C ARG A 100 1.78 -3.63 7.99
N ALA A 101 0.83 -2.92 8.57
CA ALA A 101 0.10 -1.87 7.88
C ALA A 101 0.97 -0.61 7.76
N ILE A 102 1.04 -0.05 6.56
CA ILE A 102 1.61 1.28 6.29
C ILE A 102 0.63 2.07 5.42
N VAL A 103 0.80 3.40 5.41
CA VAL A 103 0.17 4.27 4.43
C VAL A 103 1.17 4.53 3.29
N SER A 104 0.71 4.38 2.05
CA SER A 104 1.43 4.80 0.86
C SER A 104 0.85 6.10 0.32
N TYR A 105 1.73 7.07 0.09
CA TYR A 105 1.43 8.38 -0.51
C TYR A 105 1.90 8.46 -1.97
N GLN A 106 2.16 7.32 -2.62
CA GLN A 106 2.63 7.24 -4.02
C GLN A 106 1.52 7.55 -5.05
N GLN A 107 0.27 7.64 -4.60
CA GLN A 107 -0.93 7.78 -5.43
C GLN A 107 -1.63 9.11 -5.13
N ALA A 108 -2.53 9.54 -6.01
CA ALA A 108 -3.29 10.80 -5.85
C ALA A 108 -4.17 10.85 -4.58
N GLN A 109 -4.45 9.71 -3.96
CA GLN A 109 -5.03 9.58 -2.63
C GLN A 109 -4.18 8.58 -1.82
N PRO A 110 -3.94 8.82 -0.52
CA PRO A 110 -3.17 7.90 0.30
C PRO A 110 -3.92 6.59 0.52
N THR A 111 -3.23 5.47 0.36
CA THR A 111 -3.81 4.12 0.50
C THR A 111 -3.12 3.33 1.61
N TRP A 112 -3.91 2.52 2.32
CA TRP A 112 -3.38 1.57 3.29
C TRP A 112 -2.84 0.33 2.59
N GLN A 113 -1.73 -0.21 3.07
CA GLN A 113 -1.04 -1.34 2.47
C GLN A 113 -0.43 -2.26 3.53
N CYS A 114 -0.64 -3.57 3.42
CA CYS A 114 0.14 -4.56 4.14
C CYS A 114 1.46 -4.79 3.41
N VAL A 115 2.58 -4.56 4.09
CA VAL A 115 3.94 -4.81 3.58
C VAL A 115 4.70 -5.77 4.50
N PRO A 116 5.56 -6.66 3.96
CA PRO A 116 6.42 -7.51 4.78
C PRO A 116 7.25 -6.68 5.77
N GLN A 117 7.27 -7.12 7.03
CA GLN A 117 7.93 -6.40 8.12
C GLN A 117 9.44 -6.26 7.89
N HIS A 118 10.05 -7.23 7.21
CA HIS A 118 11.47 -7.27 6.82
C HIS A 118 11.76 -6.72 5.41
N SER A 119 10.83 -5.97 4.79
CA SER A 119 11.04 -5.44 3.44
C SER A 119 12.18 -4.40 3.40
N PRO A 120 13.23 -4.59 2.57
CA PRO A 120 14.38 -3.67 2.49
C PRO A 120 14.04 -2.32 1.84
N SER A 121 12.86 -2.18 1.22
CA SER A 121 12.41 -0.99 0.50
C SER A 121 11.90 0.13 1.43
N GLN A 122 12.44 0.25 2.64
CA GLN A 122 12.12 1.33 3.58
C GLN A 122 13.34 2.11 4.10
N LYS A 123 14.38 2.25 3.26
CA LYS A 123 15.28 3.42 3.34
C LYS A 123 14.49 4.68 2.95
N ILE A 124 13.69 5.15 3.91
CA ILE A 124 13.46 6.56 4.25
C ILE A 124 13.66 7.50 3.06
N GLN A 125 12.64 7.64 2.21
CA GLN A 125 12.45 8.89 1.48
C GLN A 125 11.83 9.92 2.43
N HIS A 126 12.58 10.34 3.45
CA HIS A 126 12.46 11.70 3.93
C HIS A 126 12.98 12.58 2.80
N ARG A 127 12.06 12.95 1.90
CA ARG A 127 12.28 14.03 0.97
C ARG A 127 12.32 15.31 1.80
N THR A 128 13.52 15.70 2.20
CA THR A 128 13.79 17.03 2.76
C THR A 128 13.22 18.06 1.80
N ILE A 129 12.43 18.99 2.34
CA ILE A 129 11.97 20.21 1.67
C ILE A 129 12.62 21.36 2.42
#